data_AF-A0A2G5VGI9-F1
#
_entry.id   AF-A0A2G5VGI9-F1
#
_cell.length_a   1.000
_cell.length_b   1.000
_cell.length_c   1.000
_cell.angle_alpha   90.00
_cell.angle_beta   90.00
_cell.angle_gamma   90.00
#
_symmetry.space_group_name_H-M   'P 1'
#
loop_
_entity.id
_entity.type
_entity.pdbx_description
1 polymer ?
#
loop_
_entity_poly.entity_id
_entity_poly.type
_entity_poly.pdbx_seq_one_letter_code
_entity_poly.pdbx_strand_id
1 'polypeptide(L)'
;MSDQKTVADTLRLDTADDNKNANGAANDEPKLVLRKIVNAKGEPPFGLKLIPEHMIFKYILPGPGFASFTIVNTKPDRQAYKVKSNDNNLYRSKPSVGFIKSGEKVHVRVTFLNPDPTKLPDFKKHVAVYHVSAGNAKTYDEAFAKKVDGVYHYFCTHVPEKMGELPDEPEEEAK
;
A
#
# COMPACT_ATOMS: atom_id res chain seq x y z
N MET A 1 13.69 -12.00 -39.34
CA MET A 1 12.37 -11.68 -38.75
C MET A 1 12.37 -12.18 -37.32
N SER A 2 12.73 -11.31 -36.36
CA SER A 2 12.73 -11.67 -34.94
C SER A 2 12.49 -10.40 -34.11
N ASP A 3 11.22 -9.98 -34.02
CA ASP A 3 10.81 -8.89 -33.15
C ASP A 3 10.70 -9.37 -31.70
N GLN A 4 11.66 -8.99 -30.86
CA GLN A 4 11.51 -9.03 -29.40
C GLN A 4 10.63 -7.87 -28.96
N LYS A 5 9.39 -8.18 -28.57
CA LYS A 5 8.45 -7.21 -28.03
C LYS A 5 8.67 -7.07 -26.51
N THR A 6 9.49 -6.10 -26.11
CA THR A 6 9.62 -5.67 -24.72
C THR A 6 8.31 -5.01 -24.28
N VAL A 7 7.62 -5.62 -23.30
CA VAL A 7 6.44 -5.03 -22.67
C VAL A 7 6.88 -3.94 -21.68
N ALA A 8 6.56 -2.69 -22.00
CA ALA A 8 6.86 -1.53 -21.17
C ALA A 8 5.95 -1.48 -19.94
N ASP A 9 6.60 -1.46 -18.78
CA ASP A 9 6.06 -1.18 -17.45
C ASP A 9 5.42 0.23 -17.44
N THR A 10 4.10 0.31 -17.24
CA THR A 10 3.35 1.57 -17.30
C THR A 10 2.51 1.80 -16.04
N LEU A 11 3.18 1.91 -14.89
CA LEU A 11 2.62 2.54 -13.70
C LEU A 11 2.65 4.08 -13.90
N ARG A 12 1.48 4.71 -14.06
CA ARG A 12 1.36 6.18 -14.06
C ARG A 12 1.13 6.67 -12.63
N LEU A 13 1.95 7.62 -12.21
CA LEU A 13 1.85 8.29 -10.92
C LEU A 13 1.12 9.62 -11.12
N ASP A 14 -0.03 9.78 -10.48
CA ASP A 14 -0.70 11.07 -10.37
C ASP A 14 -0.29 11.71 -9.04
N THR A 15 0.22 12.93 -9.10
CA THR A 15 0.49 13.77 -7.92
C THR A 15 -0.66 14.78 -7.82
N ALA A 16 -1.32 14.88 -6.66
CA ALA A 16 -2.31 15.93 -6.44
C ALA A 16 -1.55 17.25 -6.19
N ASP A 17 -1.54 18.13 -7.20
CA ASP A 17 -1.04 19.51 -7.10
C ASP A 17 -2.15 20.40 -6.49
N ASP A 18 -2.06 20.68 -5.20
CA ASP A 18 -2.79 21.79 -4.58
C ASP A 18 -1.88 23.03 -4.60
N ASN A 19 -2.20 24.04 -5.41
CA ASN A 19 -1.39 25.24 -5.54
C ASN A 19 -2.04 26.50 -4.91
N LYS A 20 -1.21 27.18 -4.11
CA LYS A 20 -1.22 28.58 -3.60
C LYS A 20 -2.16 28.95 -2.44
N ASN A 21 -1.56 29.25 -1.28
CA ASN A 21 -1.22 30.63 -0.94
C ASN A 21 -0.10 30.72 0.14
N ALA A 22 0.72 31.76 0.07
CA ALA A 22 1.92 31.96 0.90
C ALA A 22 1.65 32.80 2.16
N ASN A 23 2.17 32.35 3.30
CA ASN A 23 2.92 33.10 4.35
C ASN A 23 2.71 32.48 5.73
N GLY A 24 3.82 32.19 6.41
CA GLY A 24 3.85 31.85 7.83
C GLY A 24 4.96 30.85 8.14
N ALA A 25 6.05 31.33 8.74
CA ALA A 25 7.12 30.49 9.27
C ALA A 25 6.54 29.52 10.31
N ALA A 26 6.62 28.22 10.01
CA ALA A 26 6.34 27.14 10.94
C ALA A 26 7.34 26.02 10.62
N ASN A 27 7.87 25.37 11.65
CA ASN A 27 8.77 24.23 11.56
C ASN A 27 8.32 23.27 10.46
N ASP A 28 9.04 23.25 9.35
CA ASP A 28 8.64 22.55 8.13
C ASP A 28 9.01 21.07 8.30
N GLU A 29 8.24 20.35 9.13
CA GLU A 29 8.23 18.90 9.07
C GLU A 29 7.92 18.51 7.61
N PRO A 30 8.74 17.66 6.96
CA PRO A 30 8.54 17.34 5.56
C PRO A 30 7.17 16.65 5.41
N LYS A 31 6.20 17.38 4.84
CA LYS A 31 4.84 16.89 4.62
C LYS A 31 4.89 15.65 3.73
N LEU A 32 4.50 14.51 4.27
CA LEU A 32 4.50 13.23 3.53
C LEU A 32 3.61 13.34 2.29
N VAL A 33 4.21 13.24 1.10
CA VAL A 33 3.48 13.24 -0.17
C VAL A 33 2.82 11.87 -0.37
N LEU A 34 1.52 11.80 -0.14
CA LEU A 34 0.74 10.57 -0.31
C LEU A 34 0.45 10.32 -1.80
N ARG A 35 1.15 9.36 -2.38
CA ARG A 35 0.99 8.99 -3.79
C ARG A 35 -0.10 7.94 -3.97
N LYS A 36 -0.78 7.99 -5.11
CA LYS A 36 -1.71 6.95 -5.58
C LYS A 36 -1.19 6.34 -6.89
N ILE A 37 -1.37 5.04 -7.04
CA ILE A 37 -1.07 4.34 -8.29
C ILE A 37 -2.38 4.18 -9.05
N VAL A 38 -2.39 4.63 -10.31
CA VAL A 38 -3.54 4.45 -11.19
C VAL A 38 -3.49 3.06 -11.81
N ASN A 39 -4.61 2.33 -11.75
CA ASN A 39 -4.76 1.02 -12.38
C ASN A 39 -4.44 1.07 -13.89
N ALA A 40 -3.82 0.01 -14.39
CA ALA A 40 -3.49 -0.12 -15.79
C ALA A 40 -4.75 -0.31 -16.66
N LYS A 41 -4.62 -0.10 -17.98
CA LYS A 41 -5.71 -0.32 -18.93
C LYS A 41 -6.18 -1.79 -18.85
N GLY A 42 -7.42 -2.00 -18.42
CA GLY A 42 -8.05 -3.32 -18.30
C GLY A 42 -8.13 -3.86 -16.87
N GLU A 43 -7.50 -3.20 -15.91
CA GLU A 43 -7.69 -3.48 -14.48
C GLU A 43 -8.95 -2.77 -13.96
N PRO A 44 -9.93 -3.52 -13.42
CA PRO A 44 -11.15 -2.92 -12.92
C PRO A 44 -10.88 -2.12 -11.62
N PRO A 45 -11.58 -1.00 -11.41
CA PRO A 45 -11.44 -0.21 -10.19
C PRO A 45 -11.82 -1.05 -8.96
N PHE A 46 -11.14 -0.80 -7.84
CA PHE A 46 -11.43 -1.52 -6.60
C PHE A 46 -12.84 -1.23 -6.10
N GLY A 47 -13.62 -2.29 -5.86
CA GLY A 47 -15.05 -2.21 -5.53
C GLY A 47 -15.38 -2.34 -4.04
N LEU A 48 -14.39 -2.55 -3.16
CA LEU A 48 -14.55 -2.59 -1.70
C LEU A 48 -13.92 -1.33 -1.08
N LYS A 49 -14.13 -1.11 0.23
CA LYS A 49 -13.52 0.04 0.92
C LYS A 49 -12.21 -0.36 1.58
N LEU A 50 -11.17 0.47 1.41
CA LEU A 50 -9.86 0.34 2.06
C LEU A 50 -9.67 1.44 3.09
N ILE A 51 -9.14 1.10 4.27
CA ILE A 51 -8.90 2.07 5.35
C ILE A 51 -7.56 1.75 6.04
N PRO A 52 -6.54 2.62 5.97
CA PRO A 52 -6.45 3.80 5.11
C PRO A 52 -6.28 3.45 3.62
N GLU A 53 -6.46 4.42 2.72
CA GLU A 53 -6.17 4.27 1.27
C GLU A 53 -4.68 4.44 0.92
N HIS A 54 -3.85 4.79 1.90
CA HIS A 54 -2.42 5.01 1.74
C HIS A 54 -1.63 4.04 2.62
N MET A 55 -0.50 3.56 2.13
CA MET A 55 0.35 2.63 2.87
C MET A 55 1.64 3.33 3.27
N ILE A 56 1.84 3.48 4.59
CA ILE A 56 3.00 4.14 5.16
C ILE A 56 3.68 3.15 6.10
N PHE A 57 4.95 2.87 5.82
CA PHE A 57 5.84 2.07 6.66
C PHE A 57 6.70 3.03 7.48
N LYS A 58 6.42 3.12 8.78
CA LYS A 58 7.30 3.79 9.74
C LYS A 58 8.16 2.73 10.42
N TYR A 59 9.47 2.94 10.48
CA TYR A 59 10.41 1.97 11.04
C TYR A 59 11.74 2.57 11.41
N ILE A 60 12.40 1.98 12.40
CA ILE A 60 13.75 2.36 12.81
C ILE A 60 14.74 1.43 12.12
N LEU A 61 15.74 1.99 11.45
CA LEU A 61 16.81 1.20 10.82
C LEU A 61 17.64 0.45 11.88
N PRO A 62 18.09 -0.78 11.60
CA PRO A 62 17.89 -1.57 10.37
C PRO A 62 16.63 -2.46 10.39
N GLY A 63 15.73 -2.26 11.36
CA GLY A 63 14.59 -3.14 11.61
C GLY A 63 13.54 -3.16 10.48
N PRO A 64 12.60 -4.13 10.53
CA PRO A 64 11.49 -4.21 9.60
C PRO A 64 10.48 -3.08 9.84
N GLY A 65 9.73 -2.73 8.79
CA GLY A 65 8.61 -1.81 8.88
C GLY A 65 7.27 -2.51 8.79
N PHE A 66 6.24 -1.86 9.34
CA PHE A 66 4.88 -2.38 9.32
C PHE A 66 3.91 -1.31 8.84
N ALA A 67 3.00 -1.73 7.98
CA ALA A 67 1.83 -0.95 7.60
C ALA A 67 0.59 -1.85 7.73
N SER A 68 -0.53 -1.28 8.15
CA SER A 68 -1.78 -2.03 8.28
C SER A 68 -2.90 -1.31 7.56
N PHE A 69 -3.79 -2.08 6.96
CA PHE A 69 -5.02 -1.57 6.37
C PHE A 69 -6.18 -2.53 6.62
N THR A 70 -7.38 -2.00 6.48
CA THR A 70 -8.64 -2.73 6.64
C THR A 70 -9.34 -2.81 5.30
N ILE A 71 -9.78 -4.01 4.93
CA ILE A 71 -10.71 -4.20 3.81
C ILE A 71 -12.10 -4.32 4.40
N VAL A 72 -13.04 -3.49 3.96
CA VAL A 72 -14.45 -3.54 4.36
C VAL A 72 -15.27 -3.96 3.15
N ASN A 73 -15.99 -5.07 3.28
CA ASN A 73 -16.88 -5.52 2.22
C ASN A 73 -18.17 -4.71 2.23
N THR A 74 -18.25 -3.73 1.34
CA THR A 74 -19.43 -2.87 1.14
C THR A 74 -20.47 -3.48 0.20
N LYS A 75 -20.21 -4.67 -0.34
CA LYS A 75 -21.12 -5.37 -1.27
C LYS A 75 -22.07 -6.29 -0.50
N PRO A 76 -23.25 -6.61 -1.07
CA PRO A 76 -24.23 -7.50 -0.45
C PRO A 76 -23.80 -8.98 -0.47
N ASP A 77 -22.85 -9.34 -1.32
CA ASP A 77 -22.37 -10.71 -1.49
C ASP A 77 -21.03 -10.96 -0.79
N ARG A 78 -20.74 -12.23 -0.52
CA ARG A 78 -19.45 -12.66 0.05
C ARG A 78 -18.35 -12.44 -0.98
N GLN A 79 -17.27 -11.78 -0.58
CA GLN A 79 -16.12 -11.48 -1.43
C GLN A 79 -14.93 -12.33 -1.01
N ALA A 80 -14.09 -12.71 -1.98
CA ALA A 80 -12.74 -13.21 -1.74
C ALA A 80 -11.75 -12.08 -2.00
N TYR A 81 -10.68 -12.00 -1.20
CA TYR A 81 -9.59 -11.05 -1.44
C TYR A 81 -8.24 -11.77 -1.52
N LYS A 82 -7.29 -11.11 -2.20
CA LYS A 82 -5.88 -11.51 -2.25
C LYS A 82 -4.99 -10.27 -2.21
N VAL A 83 -3.97 -10.30 -1.37
CA VAL A 83 -2.96 -9.25 -1.23
C VAL A 83 -1.64 -9.79 -1.79
N LYS A 84 -1.12 -9.15 -2.83
CA LYS A 84 0.15 -9.49 -3.47
C LYS A 84 1.11 -8.31 -3.38
N SER A 85 2.40 -8.58 -3.50
CA SER A 85 3.38 -7.53 -3.83
C SER A 85 4.06 -7.88 -5.15
N ASN A 86 4.65 -6.88 -5.81
CA ASN A 86 5.55 -7.14 -6.94
C ASN A 86 6.98 -7.53 -6.50
N ASP A 87 7.23 -7.64 -5.19
CA ASP A 87 8.49 -8.13 -4.62
C ASP A 87 8.30 -8.75 -3.23
N ASN A 88 8.14 -10.07 -3.22
CA ASN A 88 7.88 -10.84 -1.99
C ASN A 88 9.11 -10.96 -1.06
N ASN A 89 10.30 -10.54 -1.52
CA ASN A 89 11.48 -10.42 -0.67
C ASN A 89 11.45 -9.11 0.13
N LEU A 90 10.68 -8.12 -0.32
CA LEU A 90 10.50 -6.84 0.38
C LEU A 90 9.23 -6.82 1.22
N TYR A 91 8.08 -7.27 0.69
CA TYR A 91 6.80 -7.13 1.38
C TYR A 91 6.09 -8.47 1.59
N ARG A 92 5.57 -8.68 2.81
CA ARG A 92 4.75 -9.84 3.16
C ARG A 92 3.49 -9.43 3.92
N SER A 93 2.33 -9.82 3.39
CA SER A 93 1.03 -9.57 4.01
C SER A 93 0.55 -10.74 4.87
N LYS A 94 -0.14 -10.43 5.96
CA LYS A 94 -0.86 -11.39 6.81
C LYS A 94 -2.17 -10.76 7.31
N PRO A 95 -3.34 -11.39 7.06
CA PRO A 95 -3.57 -12.45 6.07
C PRO A 95 -3.30 -11.98 4.63
N SER A 96 -2.88 -12.88 3.75
CA SER A 96 -2.64 -12.58 2.32
C SER A 96 -3.81 -12.98 1.43
N VAL A 97 -4.69 -13.84 1.91
CA VAL A 97 -5.92 -14.28 1.24
C VAL A 97 -7.01 -14.49 2.29
N GLY A 98 -8.26 -14.28 1.90
CA GLY A 98 -9.38 -14.48 2.81
C GLY A 98 -10.74 -14.27 2.14
N PHE A 99 -11.79 -14.68 2.85
CA PHE A 99 -13.18 -14.37 2.51
C PHE A 99 -13.69 -13.31 3.47
N ILE A 100 -14.58 -12.45 2.99
CA ILE A 100 -15.22 -11.40 3.77
C ILE A 100 -16.71 -11.43 3.43
N LYS A 101 -17.58 -11.71 4.40
CA LYS A 101 -19.04 -11.65 4.16
C LYS A 101 -19.49 -10.20 4.00
N SER A 102 -20.74 -10.00 3.58
CA SER A 102 -21.30 -8.66 3.47
C SER A 102 -21.22 -7.91 4.80
N GLY A 103 -20.76 -6.66 4.76
CA GLY A 103 -20.60 -5.81 5.94
C GLY A 103 -19.43 -6.16 6.85
N GLU A 104 -18.75 -7.29 6.64
CA GLU A 104 -17.57 -7.66 7.42
C GLU A 104 -16.33 -6.87 7.01
N LYS A 105 -15.36 -6.88 7.91
CA LYS A 105 -14.05 -6.27 7.71
C LYS A 105 -12.94 -7.25 8.06
N VAL A 106 -11.80 -7.10 7.40
CA VAL A 106 -10.57 -7.82 7.73
C VAL A 106 -9.41 -6.85 7.85
N HIS A 107 -8.58 -7.06 8.86
CA HIS A 107 -7.36 -6.30 9.09
C HIS A 107 -6.17 -7.05 8.50
N VAL A 108 -5.42 -6.38 7.62
CA VAL A 108 -4.22 -6.91 6.97
C VAL A 108 -3.03 -6.11 7.46
N ARG A 109 -2.01 -6.82 7.96
CA ARG A 109 -0.69 -6.25 8.22
C ARG A 109 0.25 -6.61 7.09
N VAL A 110 0.93 -5.63 6.53
CA VAL A 110 2.04 -5.79 5.59
C VAL A 110 3.34 -5.50 6.35
N THR A 111 4.29 -6.42 6.24
CA THR A 111 5.64 -6.28 6.77
C THR A 111 6.58 -5.93 5.63
N PHE A 112 7.33 -4.84 5.77
CA PHE A 112 8.52 -4.54 4.99
C PHE A 112 9.72 -5.20 5.67
N LEU A 113 10.40 -6.12 4.98
CA LEU A 113 11.44 -6.97 5.56
C LEU A 113 12.82 -6.30 5.65
N ASN A 114 13.02 -5.19 4.94
CA ASN A 114 14.28 -4.44 4.92
C ASN A 114 15.55 -5.30 4.74
N PRO A 115 15.65 -6.11 3.67
CA PRO A 115 16.78 -7.05 3.50
C PRO A 115 18.13 -6.37 3.28
N ASP A 116 18.14 -5.11 2.84
CA ASP A 116 19.34 -4.28 2.69
C ASP A 116 19.07 -2.90 3.32
N PRO A 117 19.38 -2.70 4.61
CA PRO A 117 19.06 -1.48 5.34
C PRO A 117 19.89 -0.27 4.88
N THR A 118 20.87 -0.45 3.98
CA THR A 118 21.65 0.63 3.40
C THR A 118 20.95 1.31 2.22
N LYS A 119 19.88 0.69 1.70
CA LYS A 119 19.14 1.17 0.54
C LYS A 119 17.70 1.46 0.89
N LEU A 120 17.22 2.62 0.45
CA LEU A 120 15.80 2.90 0.48
C LEU A 120 15.07 2.00 -0.54
N PRO A 121 13.85 1.52 -0.22
CA PRO A 121 13.05 0.74 -1.15
C PRO A 121 12.74 1.49 -2.44
N ASP A 122 12.82 0.79 -3.57
CA ASP A 122 12.46 1.34 -4.88
C ASP A 122 10.97 1.74 -4.92
N PHE A 123 10.69 2.96 -5.37
CA PHE A 123 9.33 3.52 -5.48
C PHE A 123 8.42 2.77 -6.46
N LYS A 124 8.99 1.94 -7.35
CA LYS A 124 8.22 1.06 -8.25
C LYS A 124 7.64 -0.16 -7.52
N LYS A 125 8.11 -0.43 -6.30
CA LYS A 125 7.64 -1.55 -5.49
C LYS A 125 6.32 -1.17 -4.84
N HIS A 126 5.34 -2.05 -4.96
CA HIS A 126 3.97 -1.79 -4.52
C HIS A 126 3.30 -3.05 -4.01
N VAL A 127 2.21 -2.84 -3.27
CA VAL A 127 1.32 -3.89 -2.77
C VAL A 127 -0.03 -3.74 -3.45
N ALA A 128 -0.53 -4.81 -4.05
CA ALA A 128 -1.82 -4.82 -4.74
C ALA A 128 -2.84 -5.66 -3.96
N VAL A 129 -4.08 -5.16 -3.88
CA VAL A 129 -5.24 -5.84 -3.29
C VAL A 129 -6.24 -6.15 -4.39
N TYR A 130 -6.60 -7.41 -4.51
CA TYR A 130 -7.57 -7.92 -5.48
C TYR A 130 -8.81 -8.38 -4.73
N HIS A 131 -9.98 -8.25 -5.35
CA HIS A 131 -11.19 -8.93 -4.90
C HIS A 131 -12.01 -9.52 -6.04
N VAL A 132 -12.85 -10.48 -5.70
CA VAL A 132 -13.83 -11.10 -6.59
C VAL A 132 -15.03 -11.61 -5.78
N SER A 133 -16.22 -11.57 -6.36
CA SER A 133 -17.42 -12.21 -5.82
C SER A 133 -17.18 -13.71 -5.62
N ALA A 134 -17.25 -14.16 -4.38
CA ALA A 134 -16.95 -15.53 -4.02
C ALA A 134 -18.13 -16.49 -4.29
N GLY A 135 -19.36 -15.99 -4.33
CA GLY A 135 -20.56 -16.84 -4.40
C GLY A 135 -20.47 -18.02 -3.40
N ASN A 136 -20.60 -19.25 -3.90
CA ASN A 136 -20.49 -20.49 -3.12
C ASN A 136 -19.08 -21.14 -3.13
N ALA A 137 -18.05 -20.44 -3.62
CA ALA A 137 -16.68 -20.97 -3.64
C ALA A 137 -16.22 -21.39 -2.24
N LYS A 138 -15.54 -22.52 -2.16
CA LYS A 138 -14.98 -23.07 -0.91
C LYS A 138 -13.54 -22.63 -0.71
N THR A 139 -12.81 -22.43 -1.81
CA THR A 139 -11.40 -22.03 -1.80
C THR A 139 -11.20 -20.70 -2.52
N TYR A 140 -10.11 -20.01 -2.20
CA TYR A 140 -9.75 -18.77 -2.88
C TYR A 140 -9.44 -19.03 -4.35
N ASP A 141 -8.80 -20.16 -4.68
CA ASP A 141 -8.48 -20.51 -6.06
C ASP A 141 -9.74 -20.72 -6.91
N GLU A 142 -10.79 -21.34 -6.35
CA GLU A 142 -12.10 -21.42 -7.00
C GLU A 142 -12.72 -20.04 -7.24
N ALA A 143 -12.65 -19.14 -6.26
CA ALA A 143 -13.17 -17.78 -6.40
C ALA A 143 -12.41 -16.98 -7.47
N PHE A 144 -11.08 -17.06 -7.46
CA PHE A 144 -10.17 -16.35 -8.36
C PHE A 144 -9.94 -17.04 -9.71
N ALA A 145 -10.63 -18.15 -10.00
CA ALA A 145 -10.71 -18.71 -11.34
C ALA A 145 -11.48 -17.79 -12.31
N LYS A 146 -12.30 -16.88 -11.76
CA LYS A 146 -13.00 -15.83 -12.49
C LYS A 146 -12.11 -14.61 -12.69
N LYS A 147 -12.49 -13.74 -13.63
CA LYS A 147 -11.90 -12.40 -13.74
C LYS A 147 -12.11 -11.64 -12.43
N VAL A 148 -11.08 -10.94 -11.97
CA VAL A 148 -11.17 -10.10 -10.77
C VAL A 148 -12.20 -9.00 -10.97
N ASP A 149 -12.91 -8.64 -9.90
CA ASP A 149 -13.91 -7.57 -9.92
C ASP A 149 -13.29 -6.21 -9.63
N GLY A 150 -12.14 -6.18 -8.95
CA GLY A 150 -11.44 -4.93 -8.64
C GLY A 150 -10.01 -5.16 -8.16
N VAL A 151 -9.15 -4.19 -8.48
CA VAL A 151 -7.75 -4.13 -8.05
C VAL A 151 -7.44 -2.76 -7.47
N TYR A 152 -6.66 -2.71 -6.40
CA TYR A 152 -6.10 -1.48 -5.82
C TYR A 152 -4.59 -1.62 -5.63
N HIS A 153 -3.81 -0.65 -6.09
CA HIS A 153 -2.37 -0.62 -5.90
C HIS A 153 -1.98 0.43 -4.86
N TYR A 154 -1.44 -0.04 -3.74
CA TYR A 154 -0.81 0.82 -2.74
C TYR A 154 0.59 1.21 -3.18
N PHE A 155 0.84 2.52 -3.22
CA PHE A 155 2.19 3.04 -3.16
C PHE A 155 2.77 2.80 -1.76
N CYS A 156 3.93 2.16 -1.67
CA CYS A 156 4.60 1.89 -0.40
C CYS A 156 5.45 3.10 0.02
N THR A 157 4.89 3.96 0.88
CA THR A 157 5.61 5.13 1.42
C THR A 157 6.48 4.67 2.59
N HIS A 158 7.77 4.99 2.57
CA HIS A 158 8.71 4.63 3.63
C HIS A 158 9.17 5.85 4.39
N VAL A 159 9.11 5.76 5.72
CA VAL A 159 9.56 6.78 6.66
C VAL A 159 10.52 6.09 7.63
N PRO A 160 11.80 5.92 7.22
CA PRO A 160 12.82 5.36 8.08
C PRO A 160 13.31 6.40 9.09
N GLU A 161 13.47 5.99 10.34
CA GLU A 161 14.10 6.76 11.41
C GLU A 161 15.45 6.12 11.77
N LYS A 162 16.44 6.95 12.12
CA LYS A 162 17.74 6.45 12.61
C LYS A 162 17.66 6.31 14.14
N MET A 163 18.21 5.21 14.65
CA MET A 163 18.37 5.03 16.09
C MET A 163 19.34 6.10 16.63
N GLY A 164 18.83 7.16 17.27
CA GLY A 164 19.65 8.23 17.86
C GLY A 164 19.20 9.68 17.58
N GLU A 165 18.22 9.92 16.71
CA GLU A 165 17.56 11.23 16.59
C GLU A 165 16.39 11.30 17.59
N LEU A 166 16.69 11.54 18.87
CA LEU A 166 15.67 12.09 19.78
C LEU A 166 15.50 13.58 19.41
N PRO A 167 14.27 14.13 19.40
CA PRO A 167 14.13 15.57 19.30
C PRO A 167 14.86 16.20 20.49
N ASP A 168 15.73 17.17 20.21
CA ASP A 168 16.36 17.97 21.27
C ASP A 168 15.24 18.49 22.18
N GLU A 169 15.27 18.11 23.47
CA GLU A 169 14.34 18.70 24.43
C GLU A 169 14.57 20.23 24.42
N PRO A 170 13.51 21.06 24.40
CA PRO A 170 13.70 22.50 24.41
C PRO A 170 14.46 22.88 25.69
N GLU A 171 15.65 23.46 25.53
CA GLU A 171 16.41 24.04 26.63
C GLU A 171 15.50 25.03 27.37
N GLU A 172 15.18 24.69 28.62
CA GLU A 172 14.44 25.56 29.52
C GLU A 172 15.31 26.80 29.77
N GLU A 173 14.95 27.92 29.16
CA GLU A 173 15.61 29.21 29.37
C GLU A 173 15.60 29.55 30.86
N ALA A 174 16.75 29.39 31.51
CA ALA A 174 16.97 29.83 32.87
C ALA A 174 16.91 31.37 32.94
N LYS A 175 16.02 31.85 33.80
CA LYS A 175 15.73 33.26 34.14
C LYS A 175 16.96 34.12 34.41
#